data_AF-A0A377D7N7-F1
#
_entry.id   AF-A0A377D7N7-F1
#
_cell.length_a   1.000
_cell.length_b   1.000
_cell.length_c   1.000
_cell.angle_alpha   90.00
_cell.angle_beta   90.00
_cell.angle_gamma   90.00
#
_symmetry.space_group_name_H-M   'P 1'
#
loop_
_entity.id
_entity.type
_entity.pdbx_description
1 polymer ?
#
loop_
_entity_poly.entity_id
_entity_poly.type
_entity_poly.pdbx_seq_one_letter_code
_entity_poly.pdbx_strand_id
1 'polypeptide(L)'
;MTKKRIYVAGHRGMVGSAICRQLSLRDDIELVVKTHKELDLTVQKDVDAFFEQEKIDQVYLAAAKVGGIYANNTFPAEFIYQNLMIESNIIHSAHKAGIQKLLFFRLKLYLS
;
A
#
# COMPACT_ATOMS: atom_id res chain seq x y z
N MET A 1 -9.02 -20.53 15.55
CA MET A 1 -9.37 -19.86 14.28
C MET A 1 -8.11 -19.26 13.69
N THR A 2 -7.85 -19.45 12.40
CA THR A 2 -6.71 -18.84 11.71
C THR A 2 -6.96 -17.34 11.59
N LYS A 3 -6.02 -16.50 12.05
CA LYS A 3 -6.13 -15.04 11.93
C LYS A 3 -6.02 -14.63 10.46
N LYS A 4 -6.74 -13.58 10.07
CA LYS A 4 -6.60 -12.99 8.73
C LYS A 4 -5.36 -12.12 8.69
N ARG A 5 -4.47 -12.35 7.72
CA ARG A 5 -3.27 -11.56 7.49
C ARG A 5 -3.60 -10.35 6.62
N ILE A 6 -3.51 -9.16 7.19
CA ILE A 6 -3.85 -7.92 6.49
C ILE A 6 -2.60 -7.08 6.29
N TYR A 7 -2.26 -6.82 5.03
CA TYR A 7 -1.17 -5.92 4.65
C TYR A 7 -1.67 -4.48 4.55
N VAL A 8 -1.01 -3.56 5.26
CA VAL A 8 -1.27 -2.11 5.15
C VAL A 8 -0.05 -1.43 4.50
N ALA A 9 -0.13 -1.16 3.20
CA ALA A 9 0.88 -0.38 2.51
C ALA A 9 0.80 1.09 2.97
N GLY A 10 1.93 1.70 3.30
CA GLY A 10 1.94 3.08 3.80
C GLY A 10 1.49 3.23 5.25
N HIS A 11 1.67 2.20 6.08
CA HIS A 11 1.23 2.14 7.48
C HIS A 11 1.67 3.30 8.40
N ARG A 12 2.72 4.06 8.02
CA ARG A 12 3.20 5.24 8.77
C ARG A 12 2.57 6.57 8.32
N GLY A 13 1.89 6.58 7.18
CA GLY A 13 1.16 7.76 6.70
C GLY A 13 -0.12 7.98 7.49
N MET A 14 -0.71 9.17 7.38
CA MET A 14 -1.91 9.58 8.13
C MET A 14 -3.07 8.56 8.04
N VAL A 15 -3.38 8.10 6.82
CA VAL A 15 -4.45 7.11 6.59
C VAL A 15 -4.02 5.73 7.07
N GLY A 16 -2.81 5.29 6.71
CA GLY A 16 -2.29 3.96 7.06
C GLY A 16 -2.18 3.75 8.57
N SER A 17 -1.75 4.75 9.33
CA SER A 17 -1.59 4.65 10.79
C SER A 17 -2.95 4.58 11.50
N ALA A 18 -3.95 5.30 11.00
CA ALA A 18 -5.32 5.22 11.49
C ALA A 18 -5.94 3.84 11.24
N ILE A 19 -5.71 3.26 10.06
CA ILE A 19 -6.14 1.89 9.73
C ILE A 19 -5.47 0.89 10.68
N CYS A 20 -4.14 0.97 10.84
CA CYS A 20 -3.41 0.07 11.73
C CYS A 20 -3.92 0.13 13.17
N ARG A 21 -4.18 1.33 13.69
CA ARG A 21 -4.73 1.52 15.05
C ARG A 21 -6.09 0.85 15.24
N GLN A 22 -6.95 0.86 14.22
CA GLN A 22 -8.26 0.20 14.30
C GLN A 22 -8.16 -1.32 14.15
N LEU A 23 -7.33 -1.79 13.22
CA LEU A 23 -7.14 -3.22 12.98
C LEU A 23 -6.40 -3.91 14.13
N SER A 24 -5.51 -3.21 14.85
CA SER A 24 -4.79 -3.77 15.99
C SER A 24 -5.67 -4.08 17.20
N LEU A 25 -6.89 -3.53 17.26
CA LEU A 25 -7.86 -3.80 18.32
C LEU A 25 -8.65 -5.09 18.07
N ARG A 26 -8.39 -5.78 16.96
CA ARG A 26 -9.13 -6.97 16.54
C ARG A 26 -8.29 -8.23 16.71
N ASP A 27 -8.77 -9.17 17.51
CA ASP A 27 -8.07 -10.43 17.78
C ASP A 27 -8.07 -11.40 16.59
N ASP A 28 -8.98 -11.19 15.62
CA ASP A 28 -9.10 -12.01 14.40
C ASP A 28 -8.11 -11.61 13.29
N ILE A 29 -7.26 -10.61 13.54
CA ILE A 29 -6.35 -10.04 12.55
C ILE A 29 -4.89 -10.19 12.98
N GLU A 30 -4.06 -10.49 11.99
CA GLU A 30 -2.62 -10.35 12.06
C GLU A 30 -2.19 -9.25 11.08
N LEU A 31 -1.57 -8.18 11.60
CA LEU A 31 -1.13 -7.05 10.78
C LEU A 31 0.23 -7.34 10.17
N VAL A 32 0.31 -7.19 8.85
CA VAL A 32 1.58 -7.20 8.11
C VAL A 32 1.87 -5.78 7.66
N VAL A 33 3.06 -5.28 8.00
CA VAL A 33 3.50 -3.93 7.65
C VAL A 33 4.98 -3.98 7.24
N LYS A 34 5.34 -3.15 6.28
CA LYS A 34 6.74 -2.92 5.85
C LYS A 34 6.99 -1.43 5.72
N THR A 35 8.15 -1.00 6.16
CA THR A 35 8.71 0.33 5.90
C THR A 35 9.31 0.35 4.49
N HIS A 36 9.53 1.55 3.94
CA HIS A 36 10.17 1.70 2.63
C HIS A 36 11.55 1.02 2.58
N LYS A 37 12.30 1.00 3.70
CA LYS A 37 13.61 0.34 3.74
C LYS A 37 13.52 -1.19 3.66
N GLU A 38 12.39 -1.76 4.09
CA GLU A 38 12.15 -3.21 4.08
C GLU A 38 11.49 -3.66 2.77
N LEU A 39 10.75 -2.77 2.11
CA LEU A 39 10.07 -3.04 0.85
C LEU A 39 9.94 -1.74 0.04
N ASP A 40 10.66 -1.65 -1.06
CA ASP A 40 10.47 -0.58 -2.05
C ASP A 40 9.30 -0.95 -2.98
N LEU A 41 8.20 -0.24 -2.80
CA LEU A 41 6.97 -0.46 -3.55
C LEU A 41 7.08 -0.05 -5.03
N THR A 42 8.14 0.66 -5.43
CA THR A 42 8.40 1.01 -6.82
C THR A 42 9.14 -0.10 -7.58
N VAL A 43 9.73 -1.07 -6.87
CA VAL A 43 10.48 -2.19 -7.44
C VAL A 43 9.59 -3.43 -7.54
N GLN A 44 9.14 -3.77 -8.76
CA GLN A 44 8.18 -4.84 -8.99
C GLN A 44 8.61 -6.20 -8.42
N LYS A 45 9.89 -6.56 -8.61
CA LYS A 45 10.46 -7.82 -8.13
C LYS A 45 10.35 -7.98 -6.61
N ASP A 46 10.56 -6.90 -5.86
CA ASP A 46 10.53 -6.92 -4.40
C ASP A 46 9.08 -7.08 -3.91
N VAL A 47 8.14 -6.43 -4.58
CA VAL A 47 6.69 -6.54 -4.29
C VAL A 47 6.16 -7.93 -4.62
N ASP A 48 6.54 -8.50 -5.78
CA ASP A 48 6.19 -9.87 -6.16
C ASP A 48 6.69 -10.87 -5.10
N ALA A 49 7.98 -10.79 -4.73
CA ALA A 49 8.57 -11.67 -3.73
C ALA A 49 7.91 -11.53 -2.34
N PHE A 50 7.54 -10.31 -1.95
CA PHE A 50 6.82 -10.05 -0.71
C PHE A 50 5.45 -10.75 -0.68
N PHE A 51 4.66 -10.61 -1.74
CA PHE A 51 3.32 -11.20 -1.81
C PHE A 51 3.35 -12.73 -1.89
N GLU A 52 4.35 -13.31 -2.54
CA GLU A 52 4.56 -14.77 -2.58
C GLU A 52 4.91 -15.36 -1.20
N GLN A 53 5.67 -14.63 -0.37
CA GLN A 53 6.16 -15.13 0.92
C GLN A 53 5.16 -14.94 2.06
N GLU A 54 4.47 -13.80 2.10
CA GLU A 54 3.76 -13.33 3.31
C GLU A 54 2.33 -13.83 3.44
N LYS A 55 1.79 -14.56 2.45
CA LYS A 55 0.45 -15.17 2.46
C LYS A 55 -0.65 -14.21 2.93
N ILE A 56 -0.76 -13.07 2.24
CA ILE A 56 -1.68 -12.00 2.60
C ILE A 56 -3.12 -12.35 2.20
N ASP A 57 -4.10 -12.06 3.06
CA ASP A 57 -5.52 -12.26 2.76
C ASP A 57 -6.21 -10.99 2.25
N GLN A 58 -5.77 -9.81 2.73
CA GLN A 58 -6.34 -8.51 2.37
C GLN A 58 -5.27 -7.43 2.30
N VAL A 59 -5.46 -6.47 1.39
CA VAL A 59 -4.55 -5.34 1.20
C VAL A 59 -5.29 -4.02 1.40
N TYR A 60 -4.71 -3.14 2.20
CA TYR A 60 -5.09 -1.73 2.28
C TYR A 60 -3.96 -0.90 1.67
N LEU A 61 -4.18 -0.41 0.45
CA LEU A 61 -3.21 0.40 -0.30
C LEU A 61 -3.39 1.87 0.08
N ALA A 62 -2.66 2.28 1.12
CA ALA A 62 -2.59 3.68 1.58
C ALA A 62 -1.20 4.31 1.35
N ALA A 63 -0.30 3.61 0.65
CA ALA A 63 0.99 4.13 0.23
C ALA A 63 0.81 5.03 -0.99
N ALA A 64 1.36 6.24 -0.91
CA ALA A 64 1.42 7.17 -2.03
C ALA A 64 2.59 8.14 -1.82
N LYS A 65 3.17 8.61 -2.92
CA LYS A 65 4.03 9.80 -2.89
C LYS A 65 3.13 11.02 -2.75
N VAL A 66 3.14 11.61 -1.56
CA VAL A 66 2.34 12.79 -1.21
C VAL A 66 3.25 13.97 -0.87
N GLY A 67 2.75 15.19 -1.08
CA GLY A 67 3.48 16.41 -0.81
C GLY A 67 2.58 17.63 -0.92
N GLY A 68 3.06 18.79 -0.45
CA GLY A 68 2.36 20.06 -0.58
C GLY A 68 2.34 20.56 -2.04
N ILE A 69 1.65 21.68 -2.27
CA ILE A 69 1.50 22.32 -3.58
C ILE A 69 2.87 22.54 -4.25
N TYR A 70 3.84 23.06 -3.48
CA TYR A 70 5.20 23.31 -3.98
C TYR A 70 5.90 22.03 -4.48
N ALA A 71 5.83 20.94 -3.71
CA ALA A 71 6.47 19.68 -4.08
C ALA A 71 5.84 19.04 -5.33
N ASN A 72 4.52 19.11 -5.47
CA ASN A 72 3.82 18.64 -6.67
C ASN A 72 4.20 19.45 -7.92
N ASN A 73 4.35 20.77 -7.79
CA ASN A 73 4.76 21.62 -8.91
C ASN A 73 6.24 21.46 -9.26
N THR A 74 7.08 21.15 -8.28
CA THR A 74 8.53 21.01 -8.47
C THR A 74 8.89 19.65 -9.07
N PHE A 75 8.19 18.57 -8.69
CA PHE A 75 8.50 17.20 -9.12
C PHE A 75 7.30 16.45 -9.73
N PRO A 76 6.56 17.03 -10.68
CA PRO A 76 5.30 16.44 -11.18
C PRO A 76 5.50 15.05 -11.80
N ALA A 77 6.59 14.86 -12.55
CA ALA A 77 6.92 13.58 -13.19
C ALA A 77 7.24 12.48 -12.16
N GLU A 78 7.96 12.79 -11.09
CA GLU A 78 8.29 11.83 -10.04
C GLU A 78 7.04 11.42 -9.26
N PHE A 79 6.16 12.36 -8.96
CA PHE A 79 4.91 12.10 -8.26
C PHE A 79 4.03 11.14 -9.05
N ILE A 80 3.80 11.39 -10.34
CA ILE A 80 2.98 10.49 -11.16
C ILE A 80 3.66 9.13 -11.34
N TYR A 81 4.96 9.12 -11.63
CA TYR A 81 5.70 7.87 -11.85
C TYR A 81 5.68 6.98 -10.60
N GLN A 82 6.05 7.51 -9.43
CA GLN A 82 6.10 6.70 -8.21
C GLN A 82 4.72 6.18 -7.81
N ASN A 83 3.67 7.01 -7.90
CA ASN A 83 2.32 6.54 -7.58
C ASN A 83 1.84 5.46 -8.55
N LEU A 84 2.06 5.62 -9.87
CA LEU A 84 1.72 4.58 -10.85
C LEU A 84 2.49 3.28 -10.61
N MET A 85 3.77 3.35 -10.29
CA MET A 85 4.57 2.16 -9.98
C MET A 85 4.07 1.46 -8.72
N ILE A 86 3.81 2.21 -7.63
CA ILE A 86 3.28 1.66 -6.37
C ILE A 86 1.93 0.97 -6.62
N GLU A 87 1.01 1.65 -7.29
CA GLU A 87 -0.33 1.15 -7.59
C GLU A 87 -0.26 -0.11 -8.46
N SER A 88 0.50 -0.05 -9.56
CA SER A 88 0.62 -1.15 -10.51
C SER A 88 1.26 -2.39 -9.86
N ASN A 89 2.35 -2.20 -9.13
CA ASN A 89 3.07 -3.31 -8.49
C ASN A 89 2.21 -4.01 -7.44
N ILE A 90 1.56 -3.26 -6.54
CA ILE A 90 0.74 -3.87 -5.49
C ILE A 90 -0.48 -4.56 -6.09
N ILE A 91 -1.24 -3.89 -6.97
CA ILE A 91 -2.48 -4.45 -7.52
C ILE A 91 -2.17 -5.72 -8.32
N HIS A 92 -1.13 -5.70 -9.15
CA HIS A 92 -0.76 -6.85 -9.96
C HIS A 92 -0.21 -8.01 -9.13
N SER A 93 0.68 -7.73 -8.16
CA SER A 93 1.25 -8.77 -7.30
C SER A 93 0.20 -9.40 -6.39
N ALA A 94 -0.73 -8.60 -5.86
CA ALA A 94 -1.86 -9.10 -5.08
C ALA A 94 -2.75 -10.04 -5.92
N HIS A 95 -3.05 -9.66 -7.16
CA HIS A 95 -3.78 -10.53 -8.09
C HIS A 95 -3.03 -11.84 -8.38
N LYS A 96 -1.72 -11.79 -8.68
CA LYS A 96 -0.88 -12.98 -8.91
C LYS A 96 -0.85 -13.91 -7.69
N ALA A 97 -0.83 -13.36 -6.48
CA ALA A 97 -0.90 -14.11 -5.24
C ALA A 97 -2.31 -14.62 -4.87
N GLY A 98 -3.31 -14.39 -5.72
CA GLY A 98 -4.69 -14.86 -5.52
C GLY A 98 -5.52 -14.04 -4.54
N ILE A 99 -5.06 -12.84 -4.16
CA ILE A 99 -5.73 -11.97 -3.19
C ILE A 99 -6.94 -11.30 -3.84
N GLN A 100 -8.12 -11.55 -3.27
CA GLN A 100 -9.40 -11.07 -3.82
C GLN A 100 -9.92 -9.79 -3.15
N LYS A 101 -9.27 -9.32 -2.09
CA LYS A 101 -9.72 -8.18 -1.28
C LYS A 101 -8.63 -7.12 -1.18
N LEU A 102 -8.82 -6.04 -1.92
CA LEU A 102 -7.95 -4.88 -1.90
C LEU A 102 -8.80 -3.62 -1.78
N LEU A 103 -8.46 -2.75 -0.83
CA LEU A 103 -9.01 -1.41 -0.71
C LEU A 103 -7.92 -0.39 -1.07
N PHE A 104 -8.19 0.43 -2.08
CA PHE A 104 -7.27 1.45 -2.57
C PHE A 104 -7.73 2.85 -2.13
N PHE A 105 -6.84 3.59 -1.48
CA PHE A 105 -7.07 4.99 -1.11
C PHE A 105 -6.44 5.90 -2.14
N ARG A 106 -7.26 6.47 -3.01
CA ARG A 106 -6.85 7.46 -4.00
C ARG A 106 -7.23 8.87 -3.57
N LEU A 107 -6.43 9.85 -3.97
CA LEU A 107 -6.85 11.25 -3.94
C LEU A 107 -7.86 11.54 -5.06
N LYS A 108 -8.80 12.43 -4.76
CA LYS A 108 -9.75 12.96 -5.74
C LYS A 108 -9.02 13.98 -6.63
N LEU A 109 -8.89 13.69 -7.93
CA LEU A 109 -8.48 14.69 -8.90
C LEU A 109 -9.67 15.59 -9.23
N TYR A 110 -9.52 16.89 -9.00
CA TYR A 110 -10.43 17.91 -9.52
C TYR A 110 -9.90 18.32 -10.91
N LEU A 111 -10.73 18.16 -11.94
CA LEU A 111 -10.42 18.54 -13.32
C LEU A 111 -11.00 19.93 -13.68
N SER A 112 -11.30 20.75 -12.67
CA SER A 112 -11.85 22.10 -12.80
C SER A 112 -11.36 22.98 -11.66
#